data_AF-A0A0R1P6S5-F1
#
_entry.id   AF-A0A0R1P6S5-F1
#
_cell.length_a   1.000
_cell.length_b   1.000
_cell.length_c   1.000
_cell.angle_alpha   90.00
_cell.angle_beta   90.00
_cell.angle_gamma   90.00
#
_symmetry.space_group_name_H-M   'P 1'
#
loop_
_entity.id
_entity.type
_entity.pdbx_description
1 polymer ?
#
loop_
_entity_poly.entity_id
_entity_poly.type
_entity_poly.pdbx_seq_one_letter_code
_entity_poly.pdbx_strand_id
1 'polypeptide(L)'
;MYKSGKQWVTAVIASIAIFTGIQMTSAHADTTDNNSINTTQLVDNNNNEKTVNNQKQFVSSQNQLTNVDTENDQHLVDTSNFVNGINNVNNSTYYYDSSNHKLFNDGWKQDNSNWYYFNQDGKAQTGWFKSQAGLWYYFNQDGAAQKGWYQSPSSNFWYYFDNDNAWALTGWQSINNQWYHFDESNAWANTGWFKSQVGLWYLFDSHGAAQTGWYQSPTSDFWYYFDPINAWADTGWQNINNHWYHFDPTNAWANTGWYHSEAGRWYYFDSTNADALTGWYQSPNSGLWYHFDELNAWADTGWYQSPTSGFWYYFDSTNAWADTRWQRINGRWYYFDPTNAWMLTGTQTINGKAYTFNENGAWADEWAWPFPQDGEGSFSGAQLFGVHPGGEFRMNGFHDGLDFGSYDHPGSEVRAIHGGTVKIVGYTAGLDWYCVVDTGEYLVVYQEAFANRSNIYVQEGQHINTGDVIGVRNTSHVHIGITRQHNFNIALANSFNNNGTWLDPLQIIKNGMN
;
A
#
# COMPACT_ATOMS: atom_id res chain seq x y z
N MET A 1 25.66 14.79 10.83
CA MET A 1 26.43 13.87 11.71
C MET A 1 25.63 13.67 12.98
N TYR A 2 25.40 12.42 13.39
CA TYR A 2 24.53 12.12 14.54
C TYR A 2 25.31 12.17 15.86
N LYS A 3 24.74 12.86 16.87
CA LYS A 3 24.95 12.48 18.27
C LYS A 3 23.76 12.91 19.14
N SER A 4 22.81 11.98 19.28
CA SER A 4 22.01 11.70 20.48
C SER A 4 21.75 12.82 21.49
N GLY A 5 20.45 13.10 21.72
CA GLY A 5 19.92 13.07 23.09
C GLY A 5 19.26 14.35 23.62
N LYS A 6 18.11 14.11 24.28
CA LYS A 6 17.37 14.99 25.20
C LYS A 6 16.48 16.07 24.57
N GLN A 7 15.20 15.71 24.48
CA GLN A 7 14.06 16.62 24.46
C GLN A 7 14.08 17.55 25.70
N TRP A 8 13.52 18.75 25.54
CA TRP A 8 13.00 19.55 26.63
C TRP A 8 11.52 19.77 26.40
N VAL A 9 10.69 19.45 27.40
CA VAL A 9 9.25 19.70 27.42
C VAL A 9 9.00 20.92 28.28
N THR A 10 8.18 21.85 27.79
CA THR A 10 7.56 22.90 28.59
C THR A 10 6.08 22.94 28.21
N ALA A 11 5.18 22.74 29.17
CA ALA A 11 3.75 22.57 28.93
C ALA A 11 2.93 23.81 29.32
N VAL A 12 1.89 24.15 28.55
CA VAL A 12 0.63 24.76 29.05
C VAL A 12 -0.58 24.31 28.21
N ILE A 13 -1.42 23.51 28.87
CA ILE A 13 -2.89 23.39 28.84
C ILE A 13 -3.71 24.07 27.71
N ALA A 14 -4.44 23.21 26.99
CA ALA A 14 -5.80 23.32 26.41
C ALA A 14 -6.27 24.56 25.61
N SER A 15 -6.49 24.34 24.30
CA SER A 15 -7.72 24.71 23.57
C SER A 15 -7.82 23.90 22.27
N ILE A 16 -9.04 23.66 21.79
CA ILE A 16 -9.38 22.76 20.67
C ILE A 16 -8.90 23.34 19.31
N ALA A 17 -7.97 22.67 18.62
CA ALA A 17 -7.89 22.61 17.14
C ALA A 17 -6.78 21.65 16.60
N ILE A 18 -7.25 20.57 15.96
CA ILE A 18 -6.72 19.76 14.84
C ILE A 18 -5.34 20.12 14.19
N PHE A 19 -4.52 19.06 13.96
CA PHE A 19 -3.27 18.93 13.16
C PHE A 19 -2.11 19.88 13.49
N THR A 20 -0.90 19.39 13.75
CA THR A 20 -0.10 18.55 12.83
C THR A 20 0.67 17.42 13.53
N GLY A 21 0.32 16.17 13.22
CA GLY A 21 1.22 15.04 13.43
C GLY A 21 2.32 15.06 12.37
N ILE A 22 3.58 15.14 12.78
CA ILE A 22 4.72 14.96 11.88
C ILE A 22 4.84 13.47 11.60
N GLN A 23 4.71 13.07 10.32
CA GLN A 23 4.96 11.69 9.89
C GLN A 23 6.37 11.26 10.29
N MET A 24 6.51 10.08 10.92
CA MET A 24 7.75 9.32 10.82
C MET A 24 7.69 8.46 9.56
N THR A 25 8.38 8.90 8.50
CA THR A 25 8.46 8.16 7.23
C THR A 25 9.68 7.24 7.17
N SER A 26 9.43 5.93 7.17
CA SER A 26 10.25 4.89 6.51
C SER A 26 9.48 3.57 6.60
N ALA A 27 9.11 2.86 5.52
CA ALA A 27 9.36 3.05 4.09
C ALA A 27 8.10 2.71 3.24
N HIS A 28 8.11 3.00 1.95
CA HIS A 28 6.92 2.88 1.08
C HIS A 28 6.66 1.46 0.56
N ALA A 29 5.38 1.06 0.57
CA ALA A 29 4.80 0.12 -0.39
C ALA A 29 3.55 0.80 -1.01
N ASP A 30 3.79 1.57 -2.08
CA ASP A 30 2.84 2.49 -2.75
C ASP A 30 2.24 3.65 -1.96
N THR A 31 2.54 4.86 -2.44
CA THR A 31 1.70 6.05 -2.24
C THR A 31 1.69 6.87 -3.53
N THR A 32 0.56 6.91 -4.23
CA THR A 32 0.31 7.87 -5.30
C THR A 32 -0.12 9.20 -4.70
N ASP A 33 0.80 10.17 -4.59
CA ASP A 33 0.58 11.53 -5.11
C ASP A 33 1.74 12.50 -4.80
N ASN A 34 2.30 13.06 -5.87
CA ASN A 34 3.04 14.32 -5.82
C ASN A 34 2.06 15.46 -6.10
N ASN A 35 1.57 16.16 -5.07
CA ASN A 35 0.98 17.48 -5.27
C ASN A 35 1.25 18.43 -4.09
N SER A 36 1.71 19.63 -4.43
CA SER A 36 2.21 20.64 -3.51
C SER A 36 1.09 21.39 -2.79
N ILE A 37 1.23 21.53 -1.47
CA ILE A 37 0.35 22.38 -0.65
C ILE A 37 0.70 23.85 -0.91
N ASN A 38 -0.18 24.57 -1.61
CA ASN A 38 -0.13 26.03 -1.69
C ASN A 38 -0.84 26.65 -0.48
N THR A 39 -0.11 27.42 0.33
CA THR A 39 -0.67 28.23 1.42
C THR A 39 -0.87 29.67 0.99
N THR A 40 -2.12 30.12 0.97
CA THR A 40 -2.46 31.55 0.77
C THR A 40 -2.75 32.18 2.13
N GLN A 41 -1.93 33.14 2.55
CA GLN A 41 -2.19 33.90 3.78
C GLN A 41 -3.38 34.84 3.59
N LEU A 42 -4.25 34.91 4.60
CA LEU A 42 -5.08 36.08 4.86
C LEU A 42 -4.84 36.55 6.29
N VAL A 43 -4.40 37.80 6.40
CA VAL A 43 -4.20 38.54 7.65
C VAL A 43 -5.51 39.22 8.01
N ASP A 44 -5.90 39.23 9.28
CA ASP A 44 -6.53 40.44 9.80
C ASP A 44 -6.30 40.68 11.29
N ASN A 45 -6.28 41.97 11.66
CA ASN A 45 -6.00 42.45 13.00
C ASN A 45 -7.31 42.67 13.78
N ASN A 46 -7.26 42.65 15.12
CA ASN A 46 -7.37 43.90 15.90
C ASN A 46 -7.31 43.71 17.42
N ASN A 47 -6.65 44.67 18.07
CA ASN A 47 -6.68 44.86 19.51
C ASN A 47 -8.03 45.42 19.98
N ASN A 48 -8.36 45.26 21.26
CA ASN A 48 -8.68 46.40 22.13
C ASN A 48 -8.79 45.99 23.61
N GLU A 49 -7.93 46.55 24.44
CA GLU A 49 -8.12 46.61 25.89
C GLU A 49 -9.24 47.59 26.27
N LYS A 50 -9.86 47.40 27.44
CA LYS A 50 -10.30 48.53 28.27
C LYS A 50 -10.46 48.18 29.75
N THR A 51 -9.57 48.76 30.55
CA THR A 51 -9.63 48.83 32.02
C THR A 51 -10.76 49.76 32.49
N VAL A 52 -11.18 49.67 33.76
CA VAL A 52 -11.34 50.82 34.69
C VAL A 52 -11.45 50.32 36.15
N ASN A 53 -10.81 51.05 37.08
CA ASN A 53 -10.76 50.82 38.52
C ASN A 53 -11.90 51.50 39.30
N ASN A 54 -12.14 51.08 40.56
CA ASN A 54 -11.99 51.93 41.78
C ASN A 54 -12.31 51.13 43.07
N GLN A 55 -11.44 51.10 44.09
CA GLN A 55 -11.38 52.00 45.28
C GLN A 55 -12.70 52.05 46.10
N LYS A 56 -12.71 52.02 47.45
CA LYS A 56 -11.65 52.11 48.48
C LYS A 56 -12.10 51.56 49.85
N GLN A 57 -11.15 51.44 50.78
CA GLN A 57 -11.27 50.95 52.16
C GLN A 57 -11.47 52.11 53.17
N PHE A 58 -12.25 51.92 54.28
CA PHE A 58 -11.88 52.18 55.71
C PHE A 58 -13.09 52.33 56.70
N VAL A 59 -13.15 51.42 57.69
CA VAL A 59 -13.40 51.58 59.16
C VAL A 59 -14.52 52.52 59.68
N SER A 60 -15.46 51.96 60.50
CA SER A 60 -15.55 52.27 61.97
C SER A 60 -16.66 51.54 62.76
N SER A 61 -16.24 50.95 63.89
CA SER A 61 -16.89 50.88 65.23
C SER A 61 -18.28 50.28 65.53
N GLN A 62 -18.27 49.53 66.65
CA GLN A 62 -19.21 49.48 67.80
C GLN A 62 -20.09 48.23 68.04
N ASN A 63 -19.97 47.72 69.29
CA ASN A 63 -20.84 46.75 69.95
C ASN A 63 -22.29 47.26 70.05
N GLN A 64 -23.26 46.34 70.01
CA GLN A 64 -24.24 46.16 71.10
C GLN A 64 -24.73 44.70 71.16
N LEU A 65 -25.00 44.20 72.37
CA LEU A 65 -25.80 43.00 72.62
C LEU A 65 -27.27 43.40 72.79
N THR A 66 -28.20 42.62 72.24
CA THR A 66 -29.51 42.37 72.88
C THR A 66 -30.01 40.97 72.57
N ASN A 67 -30.64 40.37 73.58
CA ASN A 67 -31.12 38.98 73.68
C ASN A 67 -32.48 38.73 72.98
N VAL A 68 -32.74 37.44 72.65
CA VAL A 68 -34.06 36.73 72.74
C VAL A 68 -35.14 37.21 71.76
N ASP A 69 -35.90 36.39 71.01
CA ASP A 69 -36.15 34.92 70.98
C ASP A 69 -36.31 34.46 69.48
N THR A 70 -36.76 33.27 69.04
CA THR A 70 -37.40 32.09 69.66
C THR A 70 -37.05 30.79 68.90
N GLU A 71 -37.39 29.63 69.51
CA GLU A 71 -37.79 28.32 68.92
C GLU A 71 -37.49 27.98 67.44
N ASN A 72 -36.58 27.01 67.24
CA ASN A 72 -36.92 25.83 66.45
C ASN A 72 -36.10 24.60 66.87
N ASP A 73 -36.84 23.53 67.20
CA ASP A 73 -36.46 22.15 67.53
C ASP A 73 -34.95 21.79 67.64
N GLN A 74 -34.36 22.03 68.82
CA GLN A 74 -33.06 21.43 69.15
C GLN A 74 -33.23 19.96 69.54
N HIS A 75 -32.88 19.07 68.62
CA HIS A 75 -32.55 17.69 68.97
C HIS A 75 -31.24 17.70 69.78
N LEU A 76 -31.36 17.92 71.10
CA LEU A 76 -30.24 18.00 72.06
C LEU A 76 -29.47 16.68 72.11
N VAL A 77 -28.49 16.55 71.22
CA VAL A 77 -27.36 15.64 71.42
C VAL A 77 -26.45 16.27 72.46
N ASP A 78 -25.98 15.50 73.44
CA ASP A 78 -25.01 15.96 74.42
C ASP A 78 -23.69 16.34 73.73
N THR A 79 -23.48 17.64 73.53
CA THR A 79 -22.33 18.19 72.82
C THR A 79 -21.04 18.21 73.65
N SER A 80 -21.10 17.82 74.93
CA SER A 80 -19.95 17.90 75.85
C SER A 80 -18.78 16.97 75.49
N ASN A 81 -19.00 16.02 74.57
CA ASN A 81 -18.01 15.04 74.10
C ASN A 81 -17.55 15.24 72.65
N PHE A 82 -17.96 16.31 71.95
CA PHE A 82 -17.49 16.56 70.58
C PHE A 82 -16.09 17.18 70.54
N VAL A 83 -15.26 16.62 69.67
CA VAL A 83 -13.92 17.13 69.37
C VAL A 83 -13.96 18.12 68.22
N ASN A 84 -12.94 18.97 68.10
CA ASN A 84 -12.77 19.76 66.88
C ASN A 84 -12.52 18.84 65.69
N GLY A 85 -13.11 19.15 64.53
CA GLY A 85 -13.03 18.33 63.34
C GLY A 85 -14.25 17.42 63.13
N ILE A 86 -14.02 16.28 62.50
CA ILE A 86 -15.05 15.29 62.13
C ILE A 86 -15.57 14.52 63.35
N ASN A 87 -16.89 14.45 63.50
CA ASN A 87 -17.58 13.71 64.55
C ASN A 87 -18.73 12.88 63.96
N ASN A 88 -18.81 11.60 64.32
CA ASN A 88 -19.84 10.67 63.83
C ASN A 88 -20.90 10.43 64.91
N VAL A 89 -22.16 10.75 64.61
CA VAL A 89 -23.29 10.72 65.55
C VAL A 89 -24.50 10.11 64.88
N ASN A 90 -25.08 9.05 65.46
CA ASN A 90 -26.29 8.40 64.95
C ASN A 90 -26.22 8.09 63.44
N ASN A 91 -25.07 7.58 62.97
CA ASN A 91 -24.78 7.30 61.56
C ASN A 91 -24.90 8.52 60.63
N SER A 92 -24.58 9.72 61.13
CA SER A 92 -24.41 10.96 60.38
C SER A 92 -23.10 11.63 60.79
N THR A 93 -22.40 12.22 59.82
CA THR A 93 -21.12 12.89 60.02
C THR A 93 -21.32 14.39 60.15
N TYR A 94 -20.67 15.02 61.13
CA TYR A 94 -20.74 16.46 61.43
C TYR A 94 -19.32 17.03 61.56
N TYR A 95 -19.15 18.34 61.34
CA TYR A 95 -17.87 19.02 61.56
C TYR A 95 -18.02 20.17 62.56
N TYR A 96 -17.16 20.21 63.57
CA TYR A 96 -17.08 21.31 64.54
C TYR A 96 -15.80 22.12 64.34
N ASP A 97 -15.93 23.45 64.17
CA ASP A 97 -14.80 24.29 63.80
C ASP A 97 -13.81 24.52 64.95
N SER A 98 -12.53 24.31 64.65
CA SER A 98 -11.44 24.33 65.63
C SER A 98 -11.23 25.69 66.31
N SER A 99 -11.73 26.78 65.74
CA SER A 99 -11.59 28.13 66.30
C SER A 99 -12.58 28.45 67.41
N ASN A 100 -13.77 27.81 67.42
CA ASN A 100 -14.89 28.21 68.28
C ASN A 100 -15.85 27.07 68.69
N HIS A 101 -15.56 25.83 68.31
CA HIS A 101 -16.40 24.64 68.54
C HIS A 101 -17.85 24.78 68.01
N LYS A 102 -18.05 25.63 66.98
CA LYS A 102 -19.35 25.78 66.33
C LYS A 102 -19.53 24.71 65.26
N LEU A 103 -20.73 24.14 65.17
CA LEU A 103 -21.14 23.29 64.05
C LEU A 103 -20.99 24.03 62.72
N PHE A 104 -20.30 23.42 61.77
CA PHE A 104 -20.21 23.87 60.39
C PHE A 104 -21.35 23.28 59.57
N ASN A 105 -21.99 24.11 58.73
CA ASN A 105 -23.11 23.74 57.89
C ASN A 105 -23.07 24.48 56.54
N ASP A 106 -23.82 23.94 55.58
CA ASP A 106 -24.03 24.46 54.21
C ASP A 106 -22.74 24.81 53.43
N GLY A 107 -21.93 23.80 53.12
CA GLY A 107 -20.78 23.99 52.23
C GLY A 107 -19.69 22.92 52.26
N TRP A 108 -18.64 23.19 51.49
CA TRP A 108 -17.44 22.36 51.41
C TRP A 108 -16.52 22.56 52.61
N LYS A 109 -15.97 21.46 53.14
CA LYS A 109 -14.89 21.47 54.12
C LYS A 109 -13.86 20.38 53.78
N GLN A 110 -12.59 20.71 53.91
CA GLN A 110 -11.51 19.73 53.88
C GLN A 110 -11.08 19.43 55.32
N ASP A 111 -10.93 18.15 55.65
CA ASP A 111 -10.38 17.66 56.92
C ASP A 111 -9.48 16.45 56.63
N ASN A 112 -8.26 16.43 57.18
CA ASN A 112 -7.29 15.35 56.98
C ASN A 112 -7.13 14.90 55.50
N SER A 113 -7.07 15.87 54.58
CA SER A 113 -6.97 15.68 53.10
C SER A 113 -8.21 15.06 52.40
N ASN A 114 -9.28 14.80 53.14
CA ASN A 114 -10.58 14.37 52.61
C ASN A 114 -11.53 15.56 52.46
N TRP A 115 -12.34 15.55 51.40
CA TRP A 115 -13.37 16.55 51.16
C TRP A 115 -14.72 16.06 51.70
N TYR A 116 -15.47 16.97 52.32
CA TYR A 116 -16.82 16.77 52.83
C TYR A 116 -17.71 17.90 52.31
N TYR A 117 -18.99 17.62 52.05
CA TYR A 117 -20.00 18.64 51.79
C TYR A 117 -21.11 18.53 52.84
N PHE A 118 -21.31 19.58 53.63
CA PHE A 118 -22.30 19.63 54.70
C PHE A 118 -23.59 20.32 54.22
N ASN A 119 -24.75 19.78 54.58
CA ASN A 119 -26.05 20.40 54.35
C ASN A 119 -26.35 21.50 55.40
N GLN A 120 -27.51 22.15 55.30
CA GLN A 120 -27.93 23.22 56.22
C GLN A 120 -28.10 22.76 57.69
N ASP A 121 -28.38 21.48 57.91
CA ASP A 121 -28.44 20.86 59.25
C ASP A 121 -27.06 20.46 59.79
N GLY A 122 -25.98 20.71 59.05
CA GLY A 122 -24.61 20.32 59.40
C GLY A 122 -24.29 18.84 59.21
N LYS A 123 -25.14 18.07 58.52
CA LYS A 123 -24.89 16.66 58.15
C LYS A 123 -24.10 16.58 56.85
N ALA A 124 -23.07 15.74 56.82
CA ALA A 124 -22.35 15.45 55.58
C ALA A 124 -23.25 14.74 54.56
N GLN A 125 -23.05 15.05 53.28
CA GLN A 125 -23.66 14.30 52.18
C GLN A 125 -23.08 12.90 52.06
N THR A 126 -23.88 11.98 51.53
CA THR A 126 -23.50 10.61 51.19
C THR A 126 -24.09 10.25 49.83
N GLY A 127 -23.41 9.40 49.07
CA GLY A 127 -23.79 9.05 47.70
C GLY A 127 -23.44 10.12 46.67
N TRP A 128 -24.15 10.10 45.53
CA TRP A 128 -23.91 10.97 44.38
C TRP A 128 -24.32 12.42 44.64
N PHE A 129 -23.41 13.35 44.34
CA PHE A 129 -23.63 14.79 44.45
C PHE A 129 -23.14 15.51 43.19
N LYS A 130 -23.97 16.36 42.59
CA LYS A 130 -23.57 17.26 41.51
C LYS A 130 -23.45 18.68 42.07
N SER A 131 -22.24 19.23 42.00
CA SER A 131 -21.97 20.60 42.44
C SER A 131 -22.63 21.64 41.51
N GLN A 132 -22.75 22.88 41.98
CA GLN A 132 -23.25 24.01 41.18
C GLN A 132 -22.39 24.29 39.93
N ALA A 133 -21.10 23.92 39.96
CA ALA A 133 -20.19 24.00 38.83
C ALA A 133 -20.37 22.83 37.82
N GLY A 134 -21.36 21.95 38.03
CA GLY A 134 -21.66 20.82 37.15
C GLY A 134 -20.82 19.56 37.40
N LEU A 135 -19.83 19.62 38.29
CA LEU A 135 -18.91 18.53 38.59
C LEU A 135 -19.54 17.51 39.54
N TRP A 136 -19.36 16.22 39.23
CA TRP A 136 -19.88 15.09 40.01
C TRP A 136 -18.91 14.63 41.08
N TYR A 137 -19.46 14.23 42.23
CA TYR A 137 -18.75 13.68 43.38
C TYR A 137 -19.53 12.45 43.89
N TYR A 138 -18.84 11.53 44.54
CA TYR A 138 -19.46 10.47 45.32
C TYR A 138 -18.93 10.53 46.75
N PHE A 139 -19.81 10.71 47.73
CA PHE A 139 -19.45 10.69 49.14
C PHE A 139 -19.70 9.31 49.74
N ASN A 140 -18.71 8.79 50.46
CA ASN A 140 -18.82 7.51 51.14
C ASN A 140 -19.76 7.57 52.36
N GLN A 141 -20.04 6.44 53.01
CA GLN A 141 -20.97 6.37 54.14
C GLN A 141 -20.50 7.16 55.38
N ASP A 142 -19.21 7.44 55.47
CA ASP A 142 -18.59 8.33 56.48
C ASP A 142 -18.64 9.82 56.06
N GLY A 143 -19.20 10.14 54.89
CA GLY A 143 -19.28 11.50 54.34
C GLY A 143 -18.01 11.97 53.63
N ALA A 144 -16.94 11.16 53.56
CA ALA A 144 -15.71 11.53 52.85
C ALA A 144 -15.87 11.34 51.34
N ALA A 145 -15.43 12.30 50.54
CA ALA A 145 -15.46 12.21 49.08
C ALA A 145 -14.51 11.11 48.58
N GLN A 146 -15.03 10.26 47.69
CA GLN A 146 -14.29 9.19 47.03
C GLN A 146 -13.15 9.73 46.17
N LYS A 147 -12.03 9.00 46.15
CA LYS A 147 -10.83 9.31 45.37
C LYS A 147 -10.37 8.06 44.63
N GLY A 148 -9.79 8.22 43.45
CA GLY A 148 -9.39 7.13 42.57
C GLY A 148 -10.57 6.29 42.08
N TRP A 149 -10.31 5.00 41.86
CA TRP A 149 -11.29 4.06 41.31
C TRP A 149 -12.51 3.84 42.21
N TYR A 150 -13.69 3.78 41.59
CA TYR A 150 -14.94 3.41 42.23
C TYR A 150 -15.82 2.64 41.24
N GLN A 151 -16.31 1.46 41.65
CA GLN A 151 -17.34 0.73 40.93
C GLN A 151 -18.68 0.96 41.61
N SER A 152 -19.66 1.47 40.87
CA SER A 152 -21.01 1.70 41.38
C SER A 152 -21.75 0.37 41.60
N PRO A 153 -22.10 -0.03 42.84
CA PRO A 153 -22.69 -1.34 43.10
C PRO A 153 -24.09 -1.56 42.49
N SER A 154 -24.78 -0.47 42.11
CA SER A 154 -26.11 -0.52 41.51
C SER A 154 -26.11 -0.63 39.99
N SER A 155 -24.98 -0.34 39.33
CA SER A 155 -24.87 -0.26 37.88
C SER A 155 -23.64 -0.96 37.28
N ASN A 156 -22.71 -1.42 38.12
CA ASN A 156 -21.40 -1.99 37.78
C ASN A 156 -20.47 -1.08 36.96
N PHE A 157 -20.87 0.16 36.66
CA PHE A 157 -20.02 1.15 35.99
C PHE A 157 -18.84 1.57 36.86
N TRP A 158 -17.68 1.70 36.23
CA TRP A 158 -16.46 2.25 36.82
C TRP A 158 -16.38 3.75 36.63
N TYR A 159 -15.86 4.44 37.65
CA TYR A 159 -15.59 5.86 37.68
C TYR A 159 -14.19 6.07 38.25
N TYR A 160 -13.53 7.15 37.85
CA TYR A 160 -12.28 7.58 38.47
C TYR A 160 -12.45 8.99 39.05
N PHE A 161 -12.27 9.11 40.36
CA PHE A 161 -12.30 10.39 41.06
C PHE A 161 -10.89 10.96 41.21
N ASP A 162 -10.74 12.25 40.96
CA ASP A 162 -9.46 12.96 41.06
C ASP A 162 -8.87 12.84 42.47
N ASN A 163 -7.59 12.48 42.58
CA ASN A 163 -6.98 12.18 43.88
C ASN A 163 -6.79 13.43 44.77
N ASP A 164 -6.80 14.63 44.20
CA ASP A 164 -6.67 15.88 44.96
C ASP A 164 -8.04 16.49 45.25
N ASN A 165 -8.85 16.63 44.20
CA ASN A 165 -10.11 17.38 44.16
C ASN A 165 -11.37 16.53 44.36
N ALA A 166 -11.27 15.19 44.26
CA ALA A 166 -12.36 14.22 44.47
C ALA A 166 -13.60 14.35 43.56
N TRP A 167 -13.52 15.11 42.46
CA TRP A 167 -14.53 15.08 41.39
C TRP A 167 -14.32 13.90 40.44
N ALA A 168 -15.38 13.43 39.77
CA ALA A 168 -15.27 12.40 38.74
C ALA A 168 -14.60 12.97 37.47
N LEU A 169 -13.61 12.25 36.93
CA LEU A 169 -12.95 12.61 35.68
C LEU A 169 -13.81 12.23 34.47
N THR A 170 -13.66 13.00 33.39
CA THR A 170 -14.30 12.78 32.09
C THR A 170 -13.27 12.73 30.96
N GLY A 171 -13.67 12.25 29.79
CA GLY A 171 -12.83 12.19 28.59
C GLY A 171 -11.64 11.23 28.70
N TRP A 172 -10.62 11.47 27.90
CA TRP A 172 -9.39 10.68 27.85
C TRP A 172 -8.52 10.87 29.10
N GLN A 173 -8.15 9.77 29.75
CA GLN A 173 -7.28 9.75 30.92
C GLN A 173 -6.21 8.65 30.77
N SER A 174 -4.96 8.97 31.08
CA SER A 174 -3.89 7.98 31.21
C SER A 174 -3.66 7.70 32.70
N ILE A 175 -4.01 6.50 33.15
CA ILE A 175 -3.96 6.09 34.56
C ILE A 175 -3.07 4.85 34.62
N ASN A 176 -1.99 4.91 35.40
CA ASN A 176 -1.01 3.83 35.53
C ASN A 176 -0.46 3.30 34.19
N ASN A 177 -0.22 4.19 33.22
CA ASN A 177 0.20 3.90 31.84
C ASN A 177 -0.83 3.12 31.00
N GLN A 178 -2.10 3.08 31.38
CA GLN A 178 -3.19 2.57 30.56
C GLN A 178 -4.15 3.71 30.19
N TRP A 179 -4.65 3.68 28.95
CA TRP A 179 -5.64 4.64 28.49
C TRP A 179 -7.06 4.21 28.89
N TYR A 180 -7.84 5.19 29.32
CA TYR A 180 -9.26 5.08 29.62
C TYR A 180 -9.99 6.24 28.95
N HIS A 181 -11.25 6.02 28.55
CA HIS A 181 -12.15 7.11 28.16
C HIS A 181 -13.39 7.10 29.05
N PHE A 182 -13.60 8.19 29.78
CA PHE A 182 -14.78 8.40 30.60
C PHE A 182 -15.83 9.23 29.84
N ASP A 183 -17.10 8.83 29.88
CA ASP A 183 -18.20 9.55 29.22
C ASP A 183 -18.31 11.00 29.71
N GLU A 184 -18.44 11.96 28.80
CA GLU A 184 -18.42 13.38 29.17
C GLU A 184 -19.65 13.85 29.96
N SER A 185 -20.79 13.14 29.89
CA SER A 185 -22.02 13.51 30.60
C SER A 185 -22.16 12.80 31.94
N ASN A 186 -21.74 11.54 32.00
CA ASN A 186 -21.99 10.62 33.11
C ASN A 186 -20.73 10.23 33.88
N ALA A 187 -19.53 10.49 33.34
CA ALA A 187 -18.22 10.16 33.94
C ALA A 187 -17.95 8.66 34.19
N TRP A 188 -18.75 7.75 33.64
CA TRP A 188 -18.45 6.32 33.65
C TRP A 188 -17.38 5.96 32.62
N ALA A 189 -16.56 4.94 32.89
CA ALA A 189 -15.60 4.41 31.93
C ALA A 189 -16.33 3.69 30.77
N ASN A 190 -15.95 3.99 29.54
CA ASN A 190 -16.42 3.25 28.36
C ASN A 190 -15.79 1.85 28.32
N THR A 191 -16.57 0.87 27.87
CA THR A 191 -16.16 -0.53 27.72
C THR A 191 -16.53 -1.02 26.32
N GLY A 192 -15.75 -1.92 25.72
CA GLY A 192 -15.98 -2.40 24.36
C GLY A 192 -15.52 -1.41 23.29
N TRP A 193 -16.08 -1.54 22.07
CA TRP A 193 -15.71 -0.72 20.93
C TRP A 193 -16.13 0.75 21.08
N PHE A 194 -15.21 1.66 20.85
CA PHE A 194 -15.43 3.10 20.89
C PHE A 194 -14.83 3.76 19.64
N LYS A 195 -15.62 4.60 18.96
CA LYS A 195 -15.12 5.45 17.87
C LYS A 195 -15.07 6.90 18.33
N SER A 196 -13.87 7.47 18.33
CA SER A 196 -13.65 8.88 18.66
C SER A 196 -14.26 9.82 17.61
N GLN A 197 -14.47 11.08 17.98
CA GLN A 197 -14.99 12.12 17.07
C GLN A 197 -14.10 12.35 15.84
N VAL A 198 -12.80 12.05 15.94
CA VAL A 198 -11.81 12.14 14.84
C VAL A 198 -11.74 10.86 14.00
N GLY A 199 -12.60 9.88 14.25
CA GLY A 199 -12.73 8.66 13.45
C GLY A 199 -11.86 7.47 13.89
N LEU A 200 -10.94 7.66 14.84
CA LEU A 200 -10.09 6.59 15.37
C LEU A 200 -10.91 5.62 16.24
N TRP A 201 -10.68 4.32 16.04
CA TRP A 201 -11.28 3.23 16.79
C TRP A 201 -10.43 2.84 17.99
N TYR A 202 -11.08 2.43 19.08
CA TYR A 202 -10.48 1.91 20.30
C TYR A 202 -11.31 0.73 20.79
N LEU A 203 -10.69 -0.17 21.54
CA LEU A 203 -11.37 -1.26 22.23
C LEU A 203 -10.99 -1.22 23.71
N PHE A 204 -11.99 -1.06 24.58
CA PHE A 204 -11.81 -1.08 26.03
C PHE A 204 -12.22 -2.44 26.61
N ASP A 205 -11.51 -2.92 27.63
CA ASP A 205 -11.86 -4.13 28.37
C ASP A 205 -13.09 -3.92 29.30
N SER A 206 -13.45 -4.95 30.09
CA SER A 206 -14.57 -4.88 31.04
C SER A 206 -14.35 -3.93 32.23
N HIS A 207 -13.14 -3.41 32.41
CA HIS A 207 -12.76 -2.43 33.42
C HIS A 207 -12.48 -1.05 32.82
N GLY A 208 -12.67 -0.90 31.50
CA GLY A 208 -12.48 0.33 30.74
C GLY A 208 -11.04 0.60 30.29
N ALA A 209 -10.11 -0.33 30.47
CA ALA A 209 -8.72 -0.17 30.04
C ALA A 209 -8.58 -0.46 28.53
N ALA A 210 -7.91 0.41 27.79
CA ALA A 210 -7.74 0.27 26.35
C ALA A 210 -6.81 -0.90 26.00
N GLN A 211 -7.18 -1.65 24.95
CA GLN A 211 -6.36 -2.69 24.36
C GLN A 211 -5.17 -2.09 23.59
N THR A 212 -4.07 -2.85 23.56
CA THR A 212 -2.84 -2.50 22.83
C THR A 212 -2.25 -3.76 22.19
N GLY A 213 -1.65 -3.63 21.02
CA GLY A 213 -1.12 -4.76 20.24
C GLY A 213 -2.21 -5.54 19.52
N TRP A 214 -1.91 -6.81 19.22
CA TRP A 214 -2.79 -7.69 18.45
C TRP A 214 -4.05 -8.10 19.21
N TYR A 215 -5.19 -8.02 18.53
CA TYR A 215 -6.49 -8.47 19.01
C TYR A 215 -7.22 -9.24 17.90
N GLN A 216 -7.62 -10.48 18.18
CA GLN A 216 -8.56 -11.22 17.35
C GLN A 216 -9.97 -11.07 17.90
N SER A 217 -10.91 -10.65 17.04
CA SER A 217 -12.32 -10.55 17.38
C SER A 217 -12.94 -11.94 17.63
N PRO A 218 -13.50 -12.23 18.81
CA PRO A 218 -14.12 -13.51 19.12
C PRO A 218 -15.47 -13.72 18.43
N THR A 219 -15.96 -12.75 17.65
CA THR A 219 -17.27 -12.77 16.99
C THR A 219 -17.23 -12.63 15.47
N SER A 220 -16.06 -12.40 14.86
CA SER A 220 -15.98 -12.06 13.44
C SER A 220 -14.69 -12.48 12.73
N ASP A 221 -13.83 -13.30 13.35
CA ASP A 221 -12.52 -13.77 12.86
C ASP A 221 -11.48 -12.68 12.47
N PHE A 222 -11.89 -11.41 12.41
CA PHE A 222 -11.06 -10.26 12.10
C PHE A 222 -9.99 -9.99 13.16
N TRP A 223 -8.79 -9.69 12.68
CA TRP A 223 -7.67 -9.21 13.47
C TRP A 223 -7.58 -7.69 13.44
N TYR A 224 -7.11 -7.10 14.53
CA TYR A 224 -6.84 -5.68 14.69
C TYR A 224 -5.49 -5.52 15.37
N TYR A 225 -4.81 -4.41 15.08
CA TYR A 225 -3.61 -4.01 15.82
C TYR A 225 -3.84 -2.64 16.43
N PHE A 226 -3.72 -2.55 17.76
CA PHE A 226 -3.86 -1.30 18.51
C PHE A 226 -2.49 -0.71 18.82
N ASP A 227 -2.26 0.56 18.49
CA ASP A 227 -0.99 1.26 18.70
C ASP A 227 -0.53 1.12 20.17
N PRO A 228 0.70 0.60 20.44
CA PRO A 228 1.16 0.34 21.80
C PRO A 228 1.30 1.54 22.75
N ILE A 229 1.19 2.78 22.24
CA ILE A 229 1.38 4.03 22.99
C ILE A 229 0.05 4.78 23.15
N ASN A 230 -0.78 4.77 22.12
CA ASN A 230 -1.99 5.58 21.97
C ASN A 230 -3.28 4.75 21.99
N ALA A 231 -3.18 3.43 21.85
CA ALA A 231 -4.27 2.45 21.92
C ALA A 231 -5.42 2.61 20.91
N TRP A 232 -5.25 3.43 19.85
CA TRP A 232 -6.14 3.41 18.69
C TRP A 232 -5.83 2.21 17.79
N ALA A 233 -6.80 1.70 17.05
CA ALA A 233 -6.58 0.69 16.02
C ALA A 233 -5.88 1.35 14.81
N ASP A 234 -4.76 0.77 14.38
CA ASP A 234 -4.01 1.24 13.22
C ASP A 234 -4.74 0.91 11.90
N THR A 235 -4.48 1.72 10.89
CA THR A 235 -5.09 1.62 9.55
C THR A 235 -4.03 1.69 8.45
N GLY A 236 -4.38 1.21 7.26
CA GLY A 236 -3.49 1.20 6.09
C GLY A 236 -2.29 0.27 6.26
N TRP A 237 -1.22 0.56 5.52
CA TRP A 237 0.04 -0.20 5.54
C TRP A 237 0.79 -0.04 6.86
N GLN A 238 1.12 -1.17 7.50
CA GLN A 238 1.91 -1.21 8.73
C GLN A 238 3.00 -2.29 8.62
N ASN A 239 4.23 -1.96 9.01
CA ASN A 239 5.30 -2.94 9.18
C ASN A 239 5.46 -3.23 10.68
N ILE A 240 5.04 -4.43 11.09
CA ILE A 240 5.02 -4.85 12.49
C ILE A 240 5.95 -6.05 12.62
N ASN A 241 7.03 -5.91 13.39
CA ASN A 241 8.05 -6.95 13.60
C ASN A 241 8.68 -7.50 12.29
N ASN A 242 8.91 -6.64 11.28
CA ASN A 242 9.38 -6.98 9.92
C ASN A 242 8.36 -7.66 9.00
N HIS A 243 7.10 -7.82 9.42
CA HIS A 243 6.02 -8.33 8.59
C HIS A 243 5.13 -7.17 8.12
N TRP A 244 4.75 -7.18 6.84
CA TRP A 244 3.84 -6.18 6.28
C TRP A 244 2.39 -6.60 6.45
N TYR A 245 1.55 -5.67 6.88
CA TYR A 245 0.11 -5.80 7.04
C TYR A 245 -0.59 -4.64 6.36
N HIS A 246 -1.82 -4.85 5.90
CA HIS A 246 -2.71 -3.76 5.50
C HIS A 246 -4.03 -3.83 6.27
N PHE A 247 -4.31 -2.80 7.05
CA PHE A 247 -5.55 -2.66 7.80
C PHE A 247 -6.56 -1.79 7.04
N ASP A 248 -7.83 -2.18 7.03
CA ASP A 248 -8.91 -1.47 6.35
C ASP A 248 -9.03 0.00 6.83
N PRO A 249 -8.94 1.01 5.96
CA PRO A 249 -8.95 2.42 6.37
C PRO A 249 -10.21 2.91 7.11
N THR A 250 -11.33 2.18 7.03
CA THR A 250 -12.62 2.55 7.63
C THR A 250 -12.92 1.78 8.92
N ASN A 251 -12.54 0.50 8.93
CA ASN A 251 -12.92 -0.50 9.92
C ASN A 251 -11.74 -0.99 10.77
N ALA A 252 -10.50 -0.72 10.36
CA ALA A 252 -9.25 -1.09 11.04
C ALA A 252 -8.99 -2.59 11.25
N TRP A 253 -9.75 -3.48 10.59
CA TRP A 253 -9.42 -4.90 10.55
C TRP A 253 -8.27 -5.17 9.58
N ALA A 254 -7.44 -6.18 9.85
CA ALA A 254 -6.41 -6.65 8.92
C ALA A 254 -7.05 -7.34 7.71
N ASN A 255 -6.57 -7.01 6.51
CA ASN A 255 -6.95 -7.71 5.28
C ASN A 255 -6.36 -9.13 5.26
N THR A 256 -7.10 -10.07 4.68
CA THR A 256 -6.63 -11.43 4.40
C THR A 256 -6.97 -11.82 2.95
N GLY A 257 -6.18 -12.71 2.37
CA GLY A 257 -6.28 -13.10 0.96
C GLY A 257 -5.79 -12.04 -0.02
N TRP A 258 -6.34 -12.05 -1.22
CA TRP A 258 -5.94 -11.16 -2.32
C TRP A 258 -6.31 -9.70 -2.05
N TYR A 259 -5.32 -8.82 -2.20
CA TYR A 259 -5.50 -7.37 -2.15
C TYR A 259 -4.86 -6.72 -3.38
N HIS A 260 -5.61 -5.84 -4.04
CA HIS A 260 -5.13 -5.02 -5.15
C HIS A 260 -5.09 -3.56 -4.69
N SER A 261 -3.89 -2.98 -4.63
CA SER A 261 -3.70 -1.60 -4.19
C SER A 261 -4.20 -0.60 -5.25
N GLU A 262 -4.47 0.63 -4.81
CA GLU A 262 -4.89 1.73 -5.69
C GLU A 262 -3.86 2.06 -6.78
N ALA A 263 -2.59 1.75 -6.54
CA ALA A 263 -1.47 1.92 -7.45
C ALA A 263 -1.24 0.73 -8.41
N GLY A 264 -2.12 -0.28 -8.39
CA GLY A 264 -2.08 -1.38 -9.36
C GLY A 264 -1.17 -2.56 -8.99
N ARG A 265 -0.83 -2.73 -7.71
CA ARG A 265 -0.02 -3.87 -7.24
C ARG A 265 -0.89 -4.90 -6.51
N TRP A 266 -0.65 -6.17 -6.82
CA TRP A 266 -1.24 -7.30 -6.10
C TRP A 266 -0.41 -7.69 -4.89
N TYR A 267 -1.09 -8.08 -3.82
CA TYR A 267 -0.53 -8.66 -2.60
C TYR A 267 -1.41 -9.84 -2.19
N TYR A 268 -0.84 -10.81 -1.47
CA TYR A 268 -1.61 -11.85 -0.80
C TYR A 268 -1.30 -11.86 0.69
N PHE A 269 -2.31 -11.57 1.50
CA PHE A 269 -2.22 -11.65 2.94
C PHE A 269 -2.61 -13.05 3.42
N ASP A 270 -1.81 -13.67 4.28
CA ASP A 270 -2.08 -15.00 4.82
C ASP A 270 -3.44 -15.06 5.55
N SER A 271 -4.20 -16.13 5.35
CA SER A 271 -5.56 -16.25 5.90
C SER A 271 -5.60 -16.56 7.40
N THR A 272 -4.48 -16.90 8.02
CA THR A 272 -4.36 -17.26 9.43
C THR A 272 -3.79 -16.12 10.26
N ASN A 273 -2.77 -15.42 9.75
CA ASN A 273 -2.02 -14.41 10.49
C ASN A 273 -2.05 -13.00 9.86
N ALA A 274 -2.63 -12.84 8.66
CA ALA A 274 -2.74 -11.59 7.89
C ALA A 274 -1.43 -10.93 7.42
N ASP A 275 -0.28 -11.60 7.48
CA ASP A 275 0.98 -11.07 6.93
C ASP A 275 0.98 -11.13 5.40
N ALA A 276 1.62 -10.15 4.75
CA ALA A 276 1.82 -10.15 3.31
C ALA A 276 2.91 -11.16 2.94
N LEU A 277 2.52 -12.19 2.18
CA LEU A 277 3.45 -13.23 1.73
C LEU A 277 4.57 -12.65 0.87
N THR A 278 5.76 -13.24 1.04
CA THR A 278 6.94 -13.01 0.20
C THR A 278 7.35 -14.32 -0.50
N GLY A 279 8.11 -14.21 -1.58
CA GLY A 279 8.61 -15.35 -2.33
C GLY A 279 7.52 -16.14 -3.08
N TRP A 280 7.71 -17.44 -3.21
CA TRP A 280 6.89 -18.31 -4.05
C TRP A 280 5.56 -18.72 -3.40
N TYR A 281 4.47 -18.51 -4.13
CA TYR A 281 3.13 -18.94 -3.73
C TYR A 281 2.42 -19.67 -4.88
N GLN A 282 1.84 -20.84 -4.60
CA GLN A 282 0.93 -21.52 -5.52
C GLN A 282 -0.50 -21.42 -4.96
N SER A 283 -1.39 -20.79 -5.71
CA SER A 283 -2.80 -20.62 -5.32
C SER A 283 -3.50 -21.99 -5.24
N PRO A 284 -3.93 -22.46 -4.06
CA PRO A 284 -4.44 -23.83 -3.88
C PRO A 284 -5.70 -24.13 -4.72
N ASN A 285 -6.48 -23.09 -5.04
CA ASN A 285 -7.75 -23.21 -5.77
C ASN A 285 -7.56 -23.23 -7.29
N SER A 286 -6.47 -22.66 -7.82
CA SER A 286 -6.25 -22.49 -9.26
C SER A 286 -5.02 -23.21 -9.80
N GLY A 287 -4.08 -23.59 -8.94
CA GLY A 287 -2.78 -24.13 -9.31
C GLY A 287 -1.81 -23.08 -9.90
N LEU A 288 -2.25 -21.82 -10.05
CA LEU A 288 -1.43 -20.74 -10.58
C LEU A 288 -0.32 -20.36 -9.59
N TRP A 289 0.89 -20.16 -10.13
CA TRP A 289 2.05 -19.68 -9.41
C TRP A 289 2.10 -18.16 -9.39
N TYR A 290 2.61 -17.60 -8.31
CA TYR A 290 2.93 -16.20 -8.11
C TYR A 290 4.30 -16.13 -7.42
N HIS A 291 5.01 -15.03 -7.62
CA HIS A 291 6.17 -14.68 -6.81
C HIS A 291 5.94 -13.28 -6.24
N PHE A 292 6.19 -13.11 -4.94
CA PHE A 292 6.07 -11.83 -4.23
C PHE A 292 7.47 -11.32 -3.88
N ASP A 293 7.72 -10.02 -4.06
CA ASP A 293 9.01 -9.40 -3.79
C ASP A 293 9.39 -9.53 -2.30
N GLU A 294 10.62 -9.96 -2.02
CA GLU A 294 11.11 -10.30 -0.68
C GLU A 294 11.24 -9.09 0.27
N LEU A 295 11.12 -7.85 -0.23
CA LEU A 295 11.22 -6.62 0.56
C LEU A 295 9.88 -5.88 0.70
N ASN A 296 9.08 -5.88 -0.36
CA ASN A 296 7.87 -5.08 -0.50
C ASN A 296 6.58 -5.92 -0.55
N ALA A 297 6.68 -7.24 -0.66
CA ALA A 297 5.57 -8.20 -0.69
C ALA A 297 4.52 -8.02 -1.83
N TRP A 298 4.78 -7.14 -2.80
CA TRP A 298 3.96 -7.06 -4.01
C TRP A 298 4.29 -8.21 -4.97
N ALA A 299 3.31 -8.63 -5.76
CA ALA A 299 3.51 -9.67 -6.78
C ALA A 299 4.36 -9.13 -7.95
N ASP A 300 5.32 -9.93 -8.40
CA ASP A 300 6.13 -9.63 -9.58
C ASP A 300 5.30 -9.69 -10.88
N THR A 301 5.71 -8.89 -11.86
CA THR A 301 5.09 -8.85 -13.20
C THR A 301 6.16 -8.82 -14.29
N GLY A 302 5.86 -9.38 -15.45
CA GLY A 302 6.79 -9.51 -16.56
C GLY A 302 7.88 -10.56 -16.33
N TRP A 303 9.06 -10.34 -16.92
CA TRP A 303 10.18 -11.28 -16.87
C TRP A 303 10.86 -11.30 -15.49
N TYR A 304 10.95 -12.50 -14.92
CA TYR A 304 11.63 -12.76 -13.65
C TYR A 304 12.60 -13.93 -13.82
N GLN A 305 13.81 -13.82 -13.24
CA GLN A 305 14.73 -14.95 -13.12
C GLN A 305 14.89 -15.31 -11.64
N SER A 306 14.60 -16.57 -11.31
CA SER A 306 14.79 -17.08 -9.95
C SER A 306 16.27 -17.04 -9.58
N PRO A 307 16.69 -16.32 -8.52
CA PRO A 307 18.09 -16.26 -8.11
C PRO A 307 18.60 -17.58 -7.53
N THR A 308 17.70 -18.51 -7.16
CA THR A 308 18.05 -19.81 -6.55
C THR A 308 18.13 -20.95 -7.56
N SER A 309 17.26 -20.97 -8.57
CA SER A 309 17.24 -22.02 -9.60
C SER A 309 17.80 -21.57 -10.95
N GLY A 310 17.94 -20.27 -11.20
CA GLY A 310 18.32 -19.70 -12.49
C GLY A 310 17.24 -19.77 -13.57
N PHE A 311 16.08 -20.38 -13.28
CA PHE A 311 14.97 -20.50 -14.21
C PHE A 311 14.29 -19.15 -14.45
N TRP A 312 13.88 -18.93 -15.70
CA TRP A 312 13.11 -17.76 -16.13
C TRP A 312 11.61 -18.05 -16.06
N TYR A 313 10.86 -17.03 -15.70
CA TYR A 313 9.40 -17.01 -15.61
C TYR A 313 8.90 -15.74 -16.27
N TYR A 314 7.63 -15.74 -16.69
CA TYR A 314 6.94 -14.54 -17.13
C TYR A 314 5.61 -14.46 -16.37
N PHE A 315 5.44 -13.38 -15.60
CA PHE A 315 4.25 -13.11 -14.83
C PHE A 315 3.33 -12.14 -15.61
N ASP A 316 2.03 -12.45 -15.66
CA ASP A 316 1.04 -11.64 -16.37
C ASP A 316 1.01 -10.20 -15.83
N SER A 317 1.01 -9.20 -16.70
CA SER A 317 1.16 -7.79 -16.31
C SER A 317 -0.07 -7.18 -15.63
N THR A 318 -1.20 -7.89 -15.58
CA THR A 318 -2.46 -7.42 -14.98
C THR A 318 -2.82 -8.19 -13.72
N ASN A 319 -2.52 -9.49 -13.69
CA ASN A 319 -2.95 -10.43 -12.66
C ASN A 319 -1.79 -11.07 -11.90
N ALA A 320 -0.54 -10.87 -12.32
CA ALA A 320 0.70 -11.32 -11.68
C ALA A 320 0.85 -12.85 -11.46
N TRP A 321 0.01 -13.67 -12.09
CA TRP A 321 0.25 -15.12 -12.15
C TRP A 321 1.35 -15.46 -13.16
N ALA A 322 2.09 -16.54 -12.94
CA ALA A 322 3.07 -17.05 -13.90
C ALA A 322 2.33 -17.67 -15.09
N ASP A 323 2.64 -17.20 -16.30
CA ASP A 323 2.09 -17.76 -17.52
C ASP A 323 2.63 -19.18 -17.78
N THR A 324 1.82 -19.96 -18.48
CA THR A 324 2.16 -21.34 -18.88
C THR A 324 1.91 -21.56 -20.37
N ARG A 325 2.52 -22.62 -20.93
CA ARG A 325 2.39 -23.05 -22.33
C ARG A 325 2.89 -21.98 -23.31
N TRP A 326 2.38 -22.00 -24.54
CA TRP A 326 2.73 -21.06 -25.60
C TRP A 326 2.30 -19.64 -25.25
N GLN A 327 3.26 -18.71 -25.20
CA GLN A 327 3.01 -17.28 -24.99
C GLN A 327 3.76 -16.46 -26.03
N ARG A 328 3.14 -15.37 -26.51
CA ARG A 328 3.75 -14.46 -27.48
C ARG A 328 4.10 -13.14 -26.81
N ILE A 329 5.38 -12.97 -26.46
CA ILE A 329 5.89 -11.85 -25.68
C ILE A 329 6.80 -11.02 -26.58
N ASN A 330 6.53 -9.72 -26.72
CA ASN A 330 7.28 -8.80 -27.60
C ASN A 330 7.47 -9.34 -29.04
N GLY A 331 6.43 -10.00 -29.58
CA GLY A 331 6.40 -10.51 -30.95
C GLY A 331 6.92 -11.93 -31.16
N ARG A 332 7.73 -12.46 -30.22
CA ARG A 332 8.33 -13.80 -30.23
C ARG A 332 7.51 -14.80 -29.41
N TRP A 333 7.48 -16.06 -29.79
CA TRP A 333 6.92 -17.15 -28.99
C TRP A 333 7.92 -17.75 -28.02
N TYR A 334 7.40 -18.07 -26.85
CA TYR A 334 8.06 -18.78 -25.78
C TYR A 334 7.15 -19.94 -25.35
N TYR A 335 7.73 -20.97 -24.74
CA TYR A 335 6.94 -22.02 -24.11
C TYR A 335 7.33 -22.18 -22.65
N PHE A 336 6.36 -22.01 -21.77
CA PHE A 336 6.51 -22.17 -20.32
C PHE A 336 5.94 -23.52 -19.87
N ASP A 337 6.60 -24.17 -18.92
CA ASP A 337 6.22 -25.50 -18.44
C ASP A 337 4.77 -25.49 -17.87
N PRO A 338 3.88 -26.41 -18.30
CA PRO A 338 2.48 -26.39 -17.87
C PRO A 338 2.25 -26.65 -16.37
N THR A 339 3.26 -27.10 -15.63
CA THR A 339 3.18 -27.48 -14.20
C THR A 339 3.96 -26.51 -13.32
N ASN A 340 5.16 -26.14 -13.78
CA ASN A 340 6.15 -25.39 -13.01
C ASN A 340 6.33 -23.94 -13.50
N ALA A 341 5.68 -23.55 -14.60
CA ALA A 341 5.68 -22.20 -15.20
C ALA A 341 7.05 -21.62 -15.60
N TRP A 342 8.16 -22.37 -15.49
CA TRP A 342 9.45 -21.92 -16.00
C TRP A 342 9.51 -22.00 -17.54
N MET A 343 10.25 -21.08 -18.14
CA MET A 343 10.53 -21.02 -19.58
C MET A 343 11.39 -22.22 -20.01
N LEU A 344 11.05 -22.85 -21.13
CA LEU A 344 11.85 -23.92 -21.73
C LEU A 344 12.89 -23.37 -22.72
N THR A 345 14.03 -24.05 -22.81
CA THR A 345 15.10 -23.80 -23.79
C THR A 345 15.52 -25.11 -24.47
N GLY A 346 16.23 -25.03 -25.60
CA GLY A 346 16.66 -26.20 -26.38
C GLY A 346 15.52 -26.93 -27.09
N THR A 347 15.78 -28.14 -27.58
CA THR A 347 14.76 -28.96 -28.27
C THR A 347 13.82 -29.66 -27.28
N GLN A 348 12.53 -29.40 -27.41
CA GLN A 348 11.46 -29.89 -26.54
C GLN A 348 10.37 -30.57 -27.37
N THR A 349 9.75 -31.62 -26.83
CA THR A 349 8.61 -32.31 -27.48
C THR A 349 7.31 -31.87 -26.85
N ILE A 350 6.53 -31.06 -27.58
CA ILE A 350 5.25 -30.50 -27.13
C ILE A 350 4.14 -31.13 -27.97
N ASN A 351 3.20 -31.82 -27.32
CA ASN A 351 2.08 -32.53 -27.97
C ASN A 351 2.51 -33.47 -29.12
N GLY A 352 3.70 -34.09 -29.00
CA GLY A 352 4.26 -35.02 -29.98
C GLY A 352 5.02 -34.38 -31.16
N LYS A 353 5.07 -33.05 -31.27
CA LYS A 353 5.93 -32.33 -32.22
C LYS A 353 7.17 -31.77 -31.49
N ALA A 354 8.33 -31.87 -32.13
CA ALA A 354 9.56 -31.25 -31.63
C ALA A 354 9.59 -29.75 -31.99
N TYR A 355 10.02 -28.91 -31.05
CA TYR A 355 10.25 -27.48 -31.20
C TYR A 355 11.59 -27.14 -30.56
N THR A 356 12.40 -26.32 -31.21
CA THR A 356 13.70 -25.87 -30.66
C THR A 356 13.60 -24.43 -30.21
N PHE A 357 13.90 -24.17 -28.95
CA PHE A 357 13.96 -22.84 -28.34
C PHE A 357 15.43 -22.44 -28.16
N ASN A 358 15.74 -21.17 -28.40
CA ASN A 358 17.08 -20.61 -28.24
C ASN A 358 17.47 -20.54 -26.74
N GLU A 359 18.72 -20.17 -26.43
CA GLU A 359 19.17 -19.99 -25.03
C GLU A 359 18.37 -18.91 -24.28
N ASN A 360 17.85 -17.92 -25.01
CA ASN A 360 16.94 -16.91 -24.48
C ASN A 360 15.46 -17.35 -24.45
N GLY A 361 15.15 -18.61 -24.76
CA GLY A 361 13.82 -19.22 -24.75
C GLY A 361 12.89 -18.89 -25.91
N ALA A 362 13.27 -17.99 -26.83
CA ALA A 362 12.46 -17.72 -28.03
C ALA A 362 12.48 -18.94 -28.97
N TRP A 363 11.34 -19.29 -29.56
CA TRP A 363 11.24 -20.38 -30.54
C TRP A 363 12.08 -20.06 -31.79
N ALA A 364 12.91 -21.00 -32.21
CA ALA A 364 13.97 -20.78 -33.20
C ALA A 364 13.52 -20.87 -34.67
N ASP A 365 12.34 -21.46 -34.91
CA ASP A 365 11.76 -21.73 -36.24
C ASP A 365 10.66 -20.70 -36.58
N GLU A 366 10.89 -19.45 -36.17
CA GLU A 366 9.97 -18.33 -36.36
C GLU A 366 10.33 -17.49 -37.57
N TRP A 367 9.28 -17.09 -38.30
CA TRP A 367 9.36 -16.07 -39.34
C TRP A 367 8.94 -14.70 -38.80
N ALA A 368 9.65 -13.65 -39.20
CA ALA A 368 9.35 -12.27 -38.82
C ALA A 368 9.49 -11.30 -40.00
N TRP A 369 8.92 -10.11 -39.86
CA TRP A 369 9.09 -9.02 -40.82
C TRP A 369 10.50 -8.40 -40.70
N PRO A 370 11.15 -8.04 -41.82
CA PRO A 370 12.48 -7.42 -41.80
C PRO A 370 12.45 -6.02 -41.17
N PHE A 371 11.27 -5.41 -41.12
CA PHE A 371 10.98 -4.10 -40.55
C PHE A 371 9.78 -4.22 -39.58
N PRO A 372 10.00 -4.65 -38.31
CA PRO A 372 8.92 -5.00 -37.39
C PRO A 372 7.92 -3.89 -37.08
N GLN A 373 8.35 -2.62 -37.14
CA GLN A 373 7.47 -1.46 -36.97
C GLN A 373 6.50 -1.23 -38.14
N ASP A 374 6.84 -1.73 -39.33
CA ASP A 374 6.04 -1.60 -40.56
C ASP A 374 5.19 -2.86 -40.80
N GLY A 375 5.65 -4.01 -40.30
CA GLY A 375 4.95 -5.29 -40.36
C GLY A 375 4.86 -5.83 -41.79
N GLU A 376 3.66 -6.21 -42.23
CA GLU A 376 3.38 -6.59 -43.62
C GLU A 376 3.38 -5.38 -44.58
N GLY A 377 3.15 -4.17 -44.07
CA GLY A 377 3.06 -2.95 -44.86
C GLY A 377 2.10 -3.05 -46.05
N SER A 378 2.58 -2.63 -47.23
CA SER A 378 1.84 -2.72 -48.50
C SER A 378 2.79 -2.85 -49.68
N PHE A 379 2.40 -3.60 -50.71
CA PHE A 379 3.24 -3.85 -51.89
C PHE A 379 2.52 -3.43 -53.18
N SER A 380 3.25 -2.77 -54.08
CA SER A 380 2.85 -2.67 -55.48
C SER A 380 3.07 -3.99 -56.21
N GLY A 381 2.39 -4.21 -57.35
CA GLY A 381 2.53 -5.46 -58.10
C GLY A 381 3.97 -5.75 -58.56
N ALA A 382 4.78 -4.71 -58.81
CA ALA A 382 6.19 -4.87 -59.16
C ALA A 382 7.07 -5.41 -58.01
N GLN A 383 6.62 -5.31 -56.75
CA GLN A 383 7.36 -5.76 -55.56
C GLN A 383 7.03 -7.19 -55.14
N LEU A 384 5.89 -7.73 -55.59
CA LEU A 384 5.41 -9.05 -55.20
C LEU A 384 6.21 -10.19 -55.87
N PHE A 385 6.35 -11.31 -55.16
CA PHE A 385 6.90 -12.55 -55.69
C PHE A 385 6.02 -13.12 -56.82
N GLY A 386 6.63 -13.70 -57.85
CA GLY A 386 5.91 -14.34 -58.95
C GLY A 386 5.71 -13.42 -60.16
N VAL A 387 4.53 -13.47 -60.79
CA VAL A 387 4.22 -12.70 -62.01
C VAL A 387 3.03 -11.78 -61.73
N HIS A 388 3.29 -10.48 -61.64
CA HIS A 388 2.32 -9.47 -61.23
C HIS A 388 2.39 -8.20 -62.10
N PRO A 389 1.28 -7.42 -62.18
CA PRO A 389 1.25 -6.17 -62.95
C PRO A 389 2.32 -5.18 -62.50
N GLY A 390 3.05 -4.59 -63.44
CA GLY A 390 4.18 -3.70 -63.19
C GLY A 390 5.54 -4.41 -63.14
N GLY A 391 5.58 -5.74 -63.13
CA GLY A 391 6.82 -6.54 -63.18
C GLY A 391 7.36 -6.81 -64.59
N GLU A 392 6.73 -6.28 -65.63
CA GLU A 392 6.99 -6.64 -67.04
C GLU A 392 8.38 -6.23 -67.56
N PHE A 393 9.12 -5.42 -66.79
CA PHE A 393 10.51 -5.07 -67.07
C PHE A 393 11.51 -6.19 -66.74
N ARG A 394 11.11 -7.19 -65.95
CA ARG A 394 11.94 -8.36 -65.61
C ARG A 394 11.92 -9.39 -66.75
N MET A 395 12.99 -10.17 -66.89
CA MET A 395 13.02 -11.26 -67.87
C MET A 395 11.91 -12.28 -67.56
N ASN A 396 11.06 -12.59 -68.55
CA ASN A 396 9.85 -13.40 -68.42
C ASN A 396 8.79 -12.86 -67.44
N GLY A 397 8.93 -11.64 -66.92
CA GLY A 397 8.00 -11.03 -65.95
C GLY A 397 7.93 -11.71 -64.58
N PHE A 398 8.84 -12.65 -64.29
CA PHE A 398 8.91 -13.35 -63.00
C PHE A 398 9.83 -12.62 -62.02
N HIS A 399 9.46 -12.67 -60.74
CA HIS A 399 10.19 -12.10 -59.62
C HIS A 399 10.43 -13.18 -58.56
N ASP A 400 11.69 -13.36 -58.16
CA ASP A 400 12.18 -14.44 -57.30
C ASP A 400 12.12 -14.17 -55.79
N GLY A 401 11.67 -12.97 -55.39
CA GLY A 401 11.53 -12.60 -53.99
C GLY A 401 10.48 -11.52 -53.75
N LEU A 402 10.60 -10.81 -52.64
CA LEU A 402 9.69 -9.78 -52.18
C LEU A 402 10.46 -8.49 -51.86
N ASP A 403 10.06 -7.37 -52.47
CA ASP A 403 10.77 -6.09 -52.35
C ASP A 403 10.13 -5.18 -51.28
N PHE A 404 10.82 -4.99 -50.16
CA PHE A 404 10.41 -4.05 -49.12
C PHE A 404 11.01 -2.67 -49.40
N GLY A 405 10.21 -1.76 -49.96
CA GLY A 405 10.62 -0.44 -50.43
C GLY A 405 10.84 0.56 -49.31
N SER A 406 11.65 1.60 -49.57
CA SER A 406 11.96 2.63 -48.57
C SER A 406 10.84 3.66 -48.36
N TYR A 407 9.78 3.61 -49.17
CA TYR A 407 8.59 4.43 -49.02
C TYR A 407 7.48 3.69 -48.27
N ASP A 408 7.25 2.42 -48.61
CA ASP A 408 6.22 1.56 -48.00
C ASP A 408 6.66 0.88 -46.69
N HIS A 409 7.96 0.60 -46.53
CA HIS A 409 8.57 0.11 -45.29
C HIS A 409 9.76 1.01 -44.91
N PRO A 410 9.54 2.18 -44.26
CA PRO A 410 10.57 3.21 -44.05
C PRO A 410 11.73 2.82 -43.11
N GLY A 411 11.69 1.68 -42.42
CA GLY A 411 12.78 1.21 -41.55
C GLY A 411 14.16 1.14 -42.24
N SER A 412 15.23 1.55 -41.57
CA SER A 412 16.59 1.45 -42.11
C SER A 412 17.32 0.17 -41.68
N GLU A 413 17.11 -0.30 -40.45
CA GLU A 413 17.65 -1.57 -39.97
C GLU A 413 16.96 -2.76 -40.65
N VAL A 414 17.69 -3.55 -41.43
CA VAL A 414 17.19 -4.82 -41.95
C VAL A 414 17.39 -5.88 -40.89
N ARG A 415 16.31 -6.54 -40.49
CA ARG A 415 16.33 -7.63 -39.50
C ARG A 415 16.17 -8.98 -40.17
N ALA A 416 16.75 -10.01 -39.55
CA ALA A 416 16.64 -11.39 -40.00
C ALA A 416 15.17 -11.84 -39.96
N ILE A 417 14.60 -12.19 -41.11
CA ILE A 417 13.24 -12.75 -41.18
C ILE A 417 13.17 -14.19 -40.68
N HIS A 418 14.31 -14.86 -40.52
CA HIS A 418 14.42 -16.20 -39.93
C HIS A 418 15.82 -16.39 -39.31
N GLY A 419 15.92 -17.19 -38.25
CA GLY A 419 17.19 -17.61 -37.66
C GLY A 419 17.97 -18.60 -38.53
N GLY A 420 19.28 -18.70 -38.30
CA GLY A 420 20.14 -19.61 -39.04
C GLY A 420 21.61 -19.22 -38.99
N THR A 421 22.43 -19.87 -39.83
CA THR A 421 23.86 -19.58 -39.97
C THR A 421 24.11 -18.76 -41.23
N VAL A 422 24.78 -17.61 -41.11
CA VAL A 422 25.17 -16.77 -42.23
C VAL A 422 26.18 -17.53 -43.10
N LYS A 423 25.78 -17.88 -44.31
CA LYS A 423 26.51 -18.76 -45.24
C LYS A 423 27.39 -18.00 -46.22
N ILE A 424 26.93 -16.83 -46.67
CA ILE A 424 27.60 -16.00 -47.66
C ILE A 424 27.43 -14.53 -47.25
N VAL A 425 28.50 -13.73 -47.36
CA VAL A 425 28.42 -12.25 -47.42
C VAL A 425 29.23 -11.77 -48.61
N GLY A 426 28.55 -11.48 -49.72
CA GLY A 426 29.17 -11.30 -51.03
C GLY A 426 28.75 -10.03 -51.75
N TYR A 427 29.34 -9.80 -52.92
CA TYR A 427 28.94 -8.79 -53.89
C TYR A 427 28.76 -9.44 -55.26
N THR A 428 27.67 -9.13 -55.95
CA THR A 428 27.44 -9.56 -57.33
C THR A 428 26.65 -8.48 -58.08
N ALA A 429 27.07 -8.14 -59.29
CA ALA A 429 26.37 -7.15 -60.10
C ALA A 429 24.92 -7.59 -60.34
N GLY A 430 23.96 -6.75 -59.96
CA GLY A 430 22.52 -7.06 -59.96
C GLY A 430 21.95 -7.44 -58.59
N LEU A 431 22.78 -7.82 -57.61
CA LEU A 431 22.36 -8.10 -56.22
C LEU A 431 22.90 -7.07 -55.21
N ASP A 432 23.79 -6.18 -55.67
CA ASP A 432 24.70 -5.36 -54.87
C ASP A 432 25.46 -6.17 -53.80
N TRP A 433 25.72 -5.62 -52.61
CA TRP A 433 26.17 -6.43 -51.49
C TRP A 433 24.96 -7.19 -50.91
N TYR A 434 25.14 -8.47 -50.64
CA TYR A 434 24.09 -9.35 -50.17
C TYR A 434 24.61 -10.29 -49.07
N CYS A 435 23.69 -10.82 -48.27
CA CYS A 435 24.00 -11.92 -47.36
C CYS A 435 22.98 -13.05 -47.50
N VAL A 436 23.45 -14.28 -47.33
CA VAL A 436 22.63 -15.49 -47.38
C VAL A 436 22.69 -16.20 -46.03
N VAL A 437 21.53 -16.55 -45.47
CA VAL A 437 21.37 -17.25 -44.20
C VAL A 437 20.85 -18.65 -44.49
N ASP A 438 21.57 -19.68 -44.05
CA ASP A 438 21.13 -21.07 -44.12
C ASP A 438 20.38 -21.42 -42.82
N THR A 439 19.08 -21.69 -42.93
CA THR A 439 18.24 -22.08 -41.79
C THR A 439 18.37 -23.58 -41.46
N GLY A 440 19.09 -24.35 -42.30
CA GLY A 440 19.11 -25.80 -42.28
C GLY A 440 18.08 -26.45 -43.22
N GLU A 441 16.97 -25.77 -43.53
CA GLU A 441 15.97 -26.20 -44.53
C GLU A 441 15.84 -25.23 -45.72
N TYR A 442 16.23 -23.97 -45.54
CA TYR A 442 16.14 -22.90 -46.54
C TYR A 442 17.44 -22.09 -46.61
N LEU A 443 17.67 -21.49 -47.78
CA LEU A 443 18.45 -20.25 -47.85
C LEU A 443 17.48 -19.06 -47.86
N VAL A 444 17.71 -18.11 -46.96
CA VAL A 444 17.11 -16.79 -47.00
C VAL A 444 18.16 -15.80 -47.51
N VAL A 445 17.82 -15.05 -48.53
CA VAL A 445 18.73 -14.15 -49.26
C VAL A 445 18.26 -12.71 -49.05
N TYR A 446 19.16 -11.84 -48.62
CA TYR A 446 18.91 -10.40 -48.45
C TYR A 446 19.85 -9.66 -49.38
N GLN A 447 19.30 -9.03 -50.42
CA GLN A 447 20.05 -8.39 -51.50
C GLN A 447 19.45 -7.03 -51.87
N GLU A 448 20.17 -6.27 -52.72
CA GLU A 448 19.81 -4.93 -53.22
C GLU A 448 19.63 -3.85 -52.13
N ALA A 449 19.79 -4.20 -50.85
CA ALA A 449 19.69 -3.31 -49.69
C ALA A 449 20.96 -2.52 -49.37
N PHE A 450 22.12 -3.09 -49.71
CA PHE A 450 23.40 -2.73 -49.13
C PHE A 450 24.36 -2.21 -50.21
N ALA A 451 24.58 -0.89 -50.26
CA ALA A 451 25.50 -0.31 -51.24
C ALA A 451 26.97 -0.67 -50.99
N ASN A 452 27.34 -1.05 -49.75
CA ASN A 452 28.72 -1.40 -49.37
C ASN A 452 28.75 -2.55 -48.36
N ARG A 453 29.86 -3.30 -48.28
CA ARG A 453 30.08 -4.35 -47.27
C ARG A 453 29.87 -3.87 -45.84
N SER A 454 30.20 -2.61 -45.54
CA SER A 454 30.03 -2.01 -44.20
C SER A 454 28.57 -1.80 -43.78
N ASN A 455 27.63 -1.91 -44.73
CA ASN A 455 26.19 -1.89 -44.43
C ASN A 455 25.66 -3.26 -43.96
N ILE A 456 26.44 -4.34 -44.09
CA ILE A 456 26.11 -5.67 -43.56
C ILE A 456 26.87 -5.85 -42.24
N TYR A 457 26.15 -6.09 -41.14
CA TYR A 457 26.71 -6.19 -39.80
C TYR A 457 27.09 -7.60 -39.40
N VAL A 458 26.59 -8.60 -40.14
CA VAL A 458 26.92 -10.01 -39.94
C VAL A 458 28.15 -10.46 -40.73
N GLN A 459 28.67 -11.64 -40.39
CA GLN A 459 29.79 -12.30 -41.07
C GLN A 459 29.53 -13.80 -41.32
N GLU A 460 30.22 -14.39 -42.29
CA GLU A 460 30.10 -15.82 -42.60
C GLU A 460 30.45 -16.69 -41.38
N GLY A 461 29.67 -17.75 -41.16
CA GLY A 461 29.75 -18.63 -39.99
C GLY A 461 29.06 -18.10 -38.73
N GLN A 462 28.56 -16.86 -38.72
CA GLN A 462 27.79 -16.33 -37.59
C GLN A 462 26.41 -16.97 -37.52
N HIS A 463 26.04 -17.49 -36.34
CA HIS A 463 24.66 -17.84 -36.02
C HIS A 463 23.86 -16.57 -35.66
N ILE A 464 22.65 -16.43 -36.20
CA ILE A 464 21.72 -15.32 -35.93
C ILE A 464 20.33 -15.86 -35.61
N ASN A 465 19.55 -15.08 -34.86
CA ASN A 465 18.17 -15.39 -34.50
C ASN A 465 17.19 -14.52 -35.30
N THR A 466 15.94 -14.97 -35.41
CA THR A 466 14.86 -14.18 -35.99
C THR A 466 14.72 -12.82 -35.29
N GLY A 467 14.72 -11.73 -36.06
CA GLY A 467 14.64 -10.34 -35.59
C GLY A 467 15.98 -9.67 -35.27
N ASP A 468 17.11 -10.37 -35.30
CA ASP A 468 18.44 -9.78 -35.12
C ASP A 468 18.78 -8.84 -36.30
N VAL A 469 19.46 -7.71 -36.04
CA VAL A 469 19.82 -6.74 -37.09
C VAL A 469 20.99 -7.30 -37.91
N ILE A 470 20.74 -7.54 -39.20
CA ILE A 470 21.75 -8.08 -40.13
C ILE A 470 22.51 -7.00 -40.89
N GLY A 471 21.95 -5.79 -40.97
CA GLY A 471 22.55 -4.65 -41.66
C GLY A 471 21.62 -3.44 -41.70
N VAL A 472 22.04 -2.41 -42.43
CA VAL A 472 21.25 -1.17 -42.66
C VAL A 472 21.08 -0.94 -44.16
N ARG A 473 19.82 -0.90 -44.60
CA ARG A 473 19.43 -0.56 -45.97
C ARG A 473 19.75 0.91 -46.24
N ASN A 474 20.53 1.16 -47.29
CA ASN A 474 20.86 2.51 -47.78
C ASN A 474 20.58 2.71 -49.28
N THR A 475 19.80 1.80 -49.86
CA THR A 475 19.28 1.80 -51.23
C THR A 475 17.76 2.03 -51.21
N SER A 476 17.08 1.84 -52.36
CA SER A 476 15.63 2.06 -52.50
C SER A 476 14.75 0.99 -51.85
N HIS A 477 15.25 -0.23 -51.65
CA HIS A 477 14.49 -1.36 -51.13
C HIS A 477 15.42 -2.44 -50.56
N VAL A 478 14.88 -3.45 -49.88
CA VAL A 478 15.56 -4.74 -49.69
C VAL A 478 14.75 -5.80 -50.41
N HIS A 479 15.41 -6.54 -51.30
CA HIS A 479 14.83 -7.73 -51.91
C HIS A 479 15.13 -8.93 -51.00
N ILE A 480 14.09 -9.70 -50.68
CA ILE A 480 14.22 -10.93 -49.90
C ILE A 480 13.76 -12.13 -50.72
N GLY A 481 14.67 -13.07 -50.98
CA GLY A 481 14.38 -14.34 -51.64
C GLY A 481 14.46 -15.52 -50.65
N ILE A 482 13.62 -16.54 -50.84
CA ILE A 482 13.63 -17.78 -50.04
C ILE A 482 13.70 -18.98 -50.98
N THR A 483 14.57 -19.94 -50.71
CA THR A 483 14.72 -21.14 -51.54
C THR A 483 15.07 -22.39 -50.73
N ARG A 484 14.56 -23.56 -51.16
CA ARG A 484 15.00 -24.90 -50.68
C ARG A 484 16.30 -25.38 -51.35
N GLN A 485 16.86 -24.61 -52.28
CA GLN A 485 18.10 -24.95 -52.98
C GLN A 485 19.32 -24.47 -52.18
N HIS A 486 19.91 -25.35 -51.38
CA HIS A 486 21.07 -25.03 -50.53
C HIS A 486 22.36 -24.65 -51.29
N ASN A 487 22.41 -24.78 -52.61
CA ASN A 487 23.45 -24.19 -53.46
C ASN A 487 22.96 -22.86 -54.06
N PHE A 488 23.33 -21.74 -53.45
CA PHE A 488 22.92 -20.39 -53.86
C PHE A 488 23.19 -20.09 -55.35
N ASN A 489 24.30 -20.58 -55.93
CA ASN A 489 24.59 -20.36 -57.35
C ASN A 489 23.60 -21.06 -58.30
N ILE A 490 23.01 -22.19 -57.87
CA ILE A 490 21.94 -22.88 -58.62
C ILE A 490 20.61 -22.13 -58.45
N ALA A 491 20.35 -21.55 -57.27
CA ALA A 491 19.16 -20.72 -57.05
C ALA A 491 19.20 -19.44 -57.90
N LEU A 492 20.32 -18.71 -57.87
CA LEU A 492 20.57 -17.49 -58.63
C LEU A 492 20.50 -17.71 -60.15
N ALA A 493 20.95 -18.86 -60.66
CA ALA A 493 20.79 -19.24 -62.06
C ALA A 493 19.31 -19.43 -62.49
N ASN A 494 18.36 -19.41 -61.55
CA ASN A 494 16.93 -19.59 -61.76
C ASN A 494 16.08 -18.37 -61.33
N SER A 495 16.69 -17.21 -61.02
CA SER A 495 15.98 -15.99 -60.61
C SER A 495 14.86 -15.52 -61.56
N PHE A 496 14.94 -15.87 -62.86
CA PHE A 496 13.91 -15.52 -63.86
C PHE A 496 13.05 -16.71 -64.31
N ASN A 497 13.08 -17.83 -63.57
CA ASN A 497 12.40 -19.08 -63.90
C ASN A 497 11.36 -19.46 -62.85
N ASN A 498 10.08 -19.39 -63.21
CA ASN A 498 8.99 -19.89 -62.37
C ASN A 498 8.92 -21.43 -62.38
N ASN A 499 9.89 -22.07 -61.71
CA ASN A 499 10.04 -23.54 -61.64
C ASN A 499 10.02 -24.09 -60.21
N GLY A 500 9.63 -23.28 -59.22
CA GLY A 500 9.59 -23.66 -57.80
C GLY A 500 10.95 -23.65 -57.09
N THR A 501 12.02 -23.14 -57.73
CA THR A 501 13.31 -22.93 -57.04
C THR A 501 13.17 -21.90 -55.93
N TRP A 502 12.48 -20.79 -56.21
CA TRP A 502 12.19 -19.73 -55.26
C TRP A 502 10.76 -19.86 -54.72
N LEU A 503 10.55 -19.41 -53.49
CA LEU A 503 9.31 -19.54 -52.73
C LEU A 503 8.79 -18.15 -52.31
N ASP A 504 7.47 -18.02 -52.22
CA ASP A 504 6.78 -16.77 -51.88
C ASP A 504 7.09 -16.30 -50.44
N PRO A 505 7.89 -15.23 -50.25
CA PRO A 505 8.25 -14.75 -48.92
C PRO A 505 7.07 -14.15 -48.17
N LEU A 506 6.08 -13.59 -48.88
CA LEU A 506 4.91 -12.97 -48.26
C LEU A 506 4.06 -14.03 -47.56
N GLN A 507 3.82 -15.18 -48.21
CA GLN A 507 3.08 -16.28 -47.60
C GLN A 507 3.84 -16.93 -46.46
N ILE A 508 5.16 -17.09 -46.61
CA ILE A 508 6.03 -17.72 -45.61
C ILE A 508 6.12 -16.87 -44.34
N ILE A 509 6.35 -15.55 -44.46
CA ILE A 509 6.45 -14.68 -43.27
C ILE A 509 5.10 -14.58 -42.54
N LYS A 510 3.97 -14.59 -43.27
CA LYS A 510 2.63 -14.50 -42.68
C LYS A 510 2.19 -15.76 -41.96
N ASN A 511 2.44 -16.93 -42.56
CA ASN A 511 1.80 -18.19 -42.16
C ASN A 511 2.79 -19.25 -41.66
N GLY A 512 4.10 -18.99 -41.77
CA GLY A 512 5.13 -20.02 -41.68
C GLY A 512 5.15 -20.94 -42.91
N MET A 513 5.91 -22.03 -42.80
CA MET A 513 5.89 -23.14 -43.75
C MET A 513 5.01 -24.28 -43.23
N ASN A 514 4.22 -24.88 -44.13
CA ASN A 514 3.42 -26.10 -43.88
C ASN A 514 4.22 -27.36 -44.24
#